data_AF-A0A2S6RA25-F1
#
_entry.id   AF-A0A2S6RA25-F1
#
_cell.length_a   1.000
_cell.length_b   1.000
_cell.length_c   1.000
_cell.angle_alpha   90.00
_cell.angle_beta   90.00
_cell.angle_gamma   90.00
#
_symmetry.space_group_name_H-M   'P 1'
#
loop_
_entity.id
_entity.type
_entity.pdbx_description
1 polymer ?
#
loop_
_entity_poly.entity_id
_entity_poly.type
_entity_poly.pdbx_seq_one_letter_code
_entity_poly.pdbx_strand_id
1 'polypeptide(L)'
;TKIYKKFSLMEKRLLKLIMNPAMISTWIFGIALAFYNLNSNIFSLWFILKLILVIILSAFHGFLSICRKNFINNSNTKSSFFYRIINEIPTVILIFVVLLVVFKPTL
;
A
#
# COMPACT_ATOMS: atom_id res chain seq x y z
N THR A 1 9.05 0.90 27.01
CA THR A 1 7.69 0.50 27.48
C THR A 1 7.15 -0.67 26.65
N LYS A 2 6.36 -1.59 27.25
CA LYS A 2 5.75 -2.75 26.53
C LYS A 2 4.98 -2.33 25.26
N ILE A 3 4.33 -1.16 25.31
CA ILE A 3 3.52 -0.59 24.21
C ILE A 3 4.38 -0.29 22.98
N TYR A 4 5.57 0.29 23.15
CA TYR A 4 6.49 0.62 22.04
C TYR A 4 6.94 -0.63 21.27
N LYS A 5 7.31 -1.69 22.00
CA LYS A 5 7.70 -2.98 21.38
C LYS A 5 6.54 -3.59 20.58
N LYS A 6 5.30 -3.47 21.08
CA LYS A 6 4.10 -3.95 20.37
C LYS A 6 3.91 -3.22 19.04
N PHE A 7 3.98 -1.89 19.03
CA PHE A 7 3.84 -1.11 17.79
C PHE A 7 4.95 -1.40 16.80
N SER A 8 6.20 -1.49 17.24
CA SER A 8 7.31 -1.90 16.38
C SER A 8 7.05 -3.27 15.74
N LEU A 9 6.58 -4.26 16.51
CA LEU A 9 6.24 -5.57 15.97
C LEU A 9 5.08 -5.51 14.96
N MET A 10 4.04 -4.71 15.25
CA MET A 10 2.90 -4.52 14.36
C MET A 10 3.33 -3.91 13.02
N GLU A 11 4.15 -2.87 13.03
CA GLU A 11 4.69 -2.29 11.79
C GLU A 11 5.53 -3.27 10.99
N LYS A 12 6.36 -4.09 11.67
CA LYS A 12 7.14 -5.14 11.00
C LYS A 12 6.22 -6.08 10.24
N ARG A 13 5.10 -6.48 10.88
CA ARG A 13 4.11 -7.36 10.29
C ARG A 13 3.37 -6.68 9.15
N LEU A 14 2.93 -5.43 9.34
CA LEU A 14 2.29 -4.63 8.30
C LEU A 14 3.16 -4.55 7.05
N LEU A 15 4.42 -4.16 7.20
CA LEU A 15 5.35 -4.02 6.08
C LEU A 15 5.67 -5.38 5.44
N LYS A 16 6.04 -6.39 6.24
CA LYS A 16 6.53 -7.67 5.70
C LYS A 16 5.42 -8.59 5.19
N LEU A 17 4.27 -8.63 5.86
CA LEU A 17 3.18 -9.58 5.55
C LEU A 17 2.10 -8.99 4.66
N ILE A 18 1.86 -7.67 4.71
CA ILE A 18 0.81 -7.03 3.93
C ILE A 18 1.43 -6.26 2.77
N MET A 19 2.27 -5.27 3.09
CA MET A 19 2.72 -4.31 2.09
C MET A 19 3.71 -4.90 1.08
N ASN A 20 4.70 -5.68 1.52
CA ASN A 20 5.66 -6.31 0.62
C ASN A 20 5.04 -7.24 -0.42
N PRO A 21 4.20 -8.24 -0.04
CA PRO A 21 3.56 -9.10 -1.03
C PRO A 21 2.60 -8.31 -1.91
N ALA A 22 1.85 -7.34 -1.36
CA ALA A 22 0.99 -6.47 -2.16
C ALA A 22 1.78 -5.70 -3.22
N MET A 23 2.92 -5.11 -2.84
CA MET A 23 3.82 -4.40 -3.76
C MET A 23 4.33 -5.31 -4.87
N ILE A 24 4.81 -6.50 -4.52
CA ILE A 24 5.27 -7.50 -5.49
C ILE A 24 4.16 -7.86 -6.46
N SER A 25 2.97 -8.17 -5.96
CA SER A 25 1.80 -8.48 -6.80
C SER A 25 1.43 -7.29 -7.71
N THR A 26 1.38 -6.06 -7.20
CA THR A 26 1.03 -4.89 -8.02
C THR A 26 2.02 -4.64 -9.15
N TRP A 27 3.31 -4.82 -8.93
CA TRP A 27 4.31 -4.66 -9.98
C TRP A 27 4.25 -5.81 -11.00
N ILE A 28 4.10 -7.06 -10.55
CA ILE A 28 3.97 -8.21 -11.45
C ILE A 28 2.74 -8.05 -12.34
N PHE A 29 1.56 -7.78 -11.76
CA PHE A 29 0.33 -7.61 -12.53
C PHE A 29 0.35 -6.34 -13.37
N GLY A 30 0.93 -5.24 -12.87
CA GLY A 30 1.07 -3.99 -13.62
C GLY A 30 1.93 -4.15 -14.87
N ILE A 31 3.09 -4.80 -14.74
CA ILE A 31 4.00 -5.09 -15.85
C ILE A 31 3.34 -6.09 -16.82
N ALA A 32 2.72 -7.16 -16.31
CA ALA A 32 2.03 -8.14 -17.15
C ALA A 32 0.89 -7.50 -17.98
N LEU A 33 0.10 -6.62 -17.38
CA LEU A 33 -0.93 -5.85 -18.08
C LEU A 33 -0.36 -4.89 -19.12
N ALA A 34 0.78 -4.25 -18.82
CA ALA A 34 1.46 -3.38 -19.77
C ALA A 34 1.92 -4.17 -21.00
N PHE A 35 2.51 -5.36 -20.81
CA PHE A 35 2.89 -6.24 -21.91
C PHE A 35 1.71 -6.78 -22.71
N TYR A 36 0.60 -7.13 -22.05
CA TYR A 36 -0.60 -7.60 -22.75
C TYR A 36 -1.24 -6.51 -23.62
N ASN A 37 -1.21 -5.26 -23.14
CA ASN A 37 -1.84 -4.13 -23.82
C ASN A 37 -0.88 -3.35 -24.72
N LEU A 38 0.31 -3.87 -25.04
CA LEU A 38 1.36 -3.16 -25.79
C LEU A 38 0.89 -2.63 -27.16
N ASN A 39 -0.07 -3.32 -27.79
CA ASN A 39 -0.65 -2.94 -29.09
C ASN A 39 -1.89 -2.03 -28.99
N SER A 40 -2.42 -1.82 -27.79
CA SER A 40 -3.58 -0.95 -27.55
C SER A 40 -3.12 0.37 -26.94
N ASN A 41 -3.91 1.45 -27.05
CA ASN A 41 -3.56 2.78 -26.53
C ASN A 41 -3.12 2.74 -25.05
N ILE A 42 -1.81 2.66 -24.83
CA ILE A 42 -1.13 2.73 -23.53
C ILE A 42 -1.50 4.03 -22.79
N PHE A 43 -1.95 5.06 -23.51
CA PHE A 43 -2.42 6.33 -22.97
C PHE A 43 -3.92 6.39 -22.63
N SER A 44 -4.63 5.27 -22.60
CA SER A 44 -6.02 5.28 -22.12
C SER A 44 -6.08 5.82 -20.67
N LEU A 45 -7.09 6.64 -20.37
CA LEU A 45 -7.32 7.22 -19.04
C LEU A 45 -7.30 6.14 -17.94
N TRP A 46 -7.79 4.95 -18.29
CA TRP A 46 -7.78 3.75 -17.46
C TRP A 46 -6.38 3.26 -17.06
N PHE A 47 -5.41 3.29 -17.98
CA PHE A 47 -4.03 2.90 -17.69
C PHE A 47 -3.33 3.92 -16.78
N ILE A 48 -3.55 5.22 -17.02
CA ILE A 48 -3.02 6.30 -16.19
C ILE A 48 -3.55 6.21 -14.75
N LEU A 49 -4.86 5.98 -14.58
CA LEU A 49 -5.48 5.77 -13.26
C LEU A 49 -4.82 4.63 -12.47
N LYS A 50 -4.55 3.49 -13.14
CA LYS A 50 -3.87 2.35 -12.52
C LYS A 50 -2.43 2.69 -12.13
N LEU A 51 -1.69 3.40 -13.00
CA LEU A 51 -0.32 3.83 -12.71
C LEU A 51 -0.25 4.76 -11.50
N ILE A 52 -1.17 5.72 -11.41
CA ILE A 52 -1.28 6.62 -10.25
C ILE A 52 -1.49 5.80 -8.97
N LEU A 53 -2.35 4.77 -9.01
CA LEU A 53 -2.59 3.88 -7.88
C LEU A 53 -1.32 3.13 -7.44
N VAL A 54 -0.53 2.62 -8.39
CA VAL A 54 0.75 1.95 -8.11
C VAL A 54 1.77 2.93 -7.51
N ILE A 55 1.82 4.18 -8.00
CA ILE A 55 2.70 5.23 -7.46
C ILE A 55 2.32 5.57 -6.02
N ILE A 56 1.03 5.78 -5.74
CA ILE A 56 0.53 6.06 -4.39
C ILE A 56 0.88 4.90 -3.43
N LEU A 57 0.65 3.66 -3.86
CA LEU A 57 0.99 2.48 -3.06
C LEU A 57 2.50 2.39 -2.80
N SER A 58 3.32 2.67 -3.81
CA SER A 58 4.79 2.70 -3.69
C SER A 58 5.25 3.76 -2.70
N ALA A 59 4.68 4.97 -2.75
CA ALA A 59 4.99 6.03 -1.80
C ALA A 59 4.59 5.65 -0.37
N PHE A 60 3.43 5.01 -0.19
CA PHE A 60 2.99 4.52 1.12
C PHE A 60 3.91 3.41 1.67
N HIS A 61 4.39 2.50 0.81
CA HIS A 61 5.37 1.47 1.21
C HIS A 61 6.68 2.11 1.69
N GLY A 62 7.19 3.09 0.94
CA GLY A 62 8.35 3.88 1.34
C GLY A 62 8.16 4.57 2.68
N PHE A 63 6.99 5.19 2.90
CA PHE A 63 6.65 5.84 4.15
C PHE A 63 6.65 4.87 5.35
N LEU A 64 6.06 3.67 5.18
CA LEU A 64 6.09 2.61 6.20
C LEU A 64 7.52 2.14 6.51
N SER A 65 8.37 2.05 5.49
CA SER A 65 9.79 1.69 5.65
C SER A 65 10.54 2.73 6.49
N ILE A 66 10.26 4.02 6.28
CA ILE A 66 10.84 5.12 7.07
C ILE A 66 10.36 5.05 8.53
N CYS A 67 9.06 4.84 8.76
CA CYS A 67 8.51 4.68 10.10
C CYS A 67 9.18 3.53 10.85
N ARG A 68 9.33 2.39 10.17
CA ARG A 68 10.03 1.22 10.70
C ARG A 68 11.48 1.53 11.07
N LYS A 69 12.20 2.26 10.22
CA LYS A 69 13.59 2.67 10.48
C LYS A 69 13.68 3.59 11.71
N ASN A 70 12.74 4.53 11.86
CA ASN A 70 12.66 5.40 13.04
C ASN A 70 12.37 4.62 14.33
N PHE A 71 11.55 3.57 14.26
CA PHE A 71 11.33 2.68 15.41
C PHE A 71 12.57 1.89 15.82
N ILE A 72 13.39 1.46 14.85
CA ILE A 72 14.64 0.75 15.12
C ILE A 72 15.67 1.70 15.74
N ASN A 73 15.75 2.94 15.25
CA ASN A 73 16.67 3.96 15.73
C ASN A 73 16.23 4.65 17.03
N ASN A 74 15.09 4.25 17.62
CA ASN A 74 14.47 4.92 18.77
C ASN A 74 14.22 6.42 18.58
N SER A 75 14.24 6.93 17.34
CA SER A 75 14.06 8.34 16.98
C SER A 75 12.60 8.63 16.60
N ASN A 76 11.67 7.85 17.14
CA ASN A 76 10.28 7.95 16.73
C ASN A 76 9.59 9.14 17.40
N THR A 77 9.17 10.11 16.59
CA THR A 77 8.49 11.33 17.03
C THR A 77 6.97 11.27 16.89
N LYS A 78 6.42 10.15 16.40
CA LYS A 78 4.98 10.01 16.12
C LYS A 78 4.24 9.36 17.28
N SER A 79 2.98 9.77 17.47
CA SER A 79 2.12 9.31 18.57
C SER A 79 1.60 7.89 18.34
N SER A 80 1.15 7.23 19.41
CA SER A 80 0.52 5.90 19.31
C SER A 80 -0.76 5.90 18.48
N PHE A 81 -1.51 7.01 18.48
CA PHE A 81 -2.71 7.20 17.67
C PHE A 81 -2.40 7.16 16.17
N PHE A 82 -1.31 7.81 15.76
CA PHE A 82 -0.84 7.80 14.38
C PHE A 82 -0.60 6.36 13.87
N TYR A 83 0.05 5.53 14.68
CA TYR A 83 0.31 4.13 14.31
C TYR A 83 -0.93 3.24 14.34
N ARG A 84 -1.96 3.59 15.12
CA ARG A 84 -3.25 2.90 15.02
C ARG A 84 -3.92 3.21 13.69
N ILE A 85 -3.99 4.49 13.29
CA ILE A 85 -4.55 4.90 12.01
C ILE A 85 -3.83 4.20 10.85
N ILE A 86 -2.50 4.18 10.85
CA ILE A 86 -1.72 3.54 9.77
C ILE A 86 -2.06 2.06 9.62
N ASN A 87 -2.29 1.36 10.73
CA ASN A 87 -2.67 -0.04 10.69
C ASN A 87 -4.10 -0.27 10.18
N GLU A 88 -4.97 0.75 10.19
CA GLU A 88 -6.33 0.68 9.63
C GLU A 88 -6.39 1.03 8.14
N ILE A 89 -5.35 1.68 7.58
CA ILE A 89 -5.29 2.03 6.16
C ILE A 89 -5.49 0.80 5.26
N PRO A 90 -4.84 -0.36 5.48
CA PRO A 90 -5.07 -1.55 4.67
C PRO A 90 -6.53 -2.03 4.70
N THR A 91 -7.17 -1.98 5.87
CA THR A 91 -8.57 -2.38 6.04
C THR A 91 -9.50 -1.46 5.26
N VAL A 92 -9.26 -0.15 5.32
CA VAL A 92 -10.02 0.85 4.56
C VAL A 92 -9.83 0.66 3.05
N ILE A 93 -8.60 0.47 2.58
CA ILE A 93 -8.31 0.19 1.16
C ILE A 93 -9.04 -1.08 0.72
N LEU A 94 -9.01 -2.15 1.52
CA LEU A 94 -9.69 -3.41 1.19
C LEU A 94 -11.20 -3.21 1.05
N ILE A 95 -11.83 -2.44 1.94
CA ILE A 95 -13.24 -2.08 1.83
C ILE A 95 -13.51 -1.32 0.53
N PHE A 96 -12.72 -0.30 0.21
CA PHE A 96 -12.86 0.46 -1.03
C PHE A 96 -12.69 -0.41 -2.28
N VAL A 97 -11.70 -1.30 -2.30
CA VAL A 97 -11.49 -2.23 -3.43
C VAL A 97 -12.66 -3.18 -3.58
N VAL A 98 -13.18 -3.75 -2.49
CA VAL A 98 -14.38 -4.61 -2.53
C VAL A 98 -15.58 -3.84 -3.04
N LEU A 99 -15.81 -2.61 -2.56
CA LEU A 99 -16.88 -1.75 -3.07
C LEU A 99 -16.71 -1.47 -4.57
N LEU A 100 -15.51 -1.13 -5.03
CA LEU A 100 -15.25 -0.85 -6.45
C LEU A 100 -15.47 -2.09 -7.33
N VAL A 101 -15.10 -3.28 -6.86
CA VAL A 101 -15.29 -4.55 -7.57
C VAL A 101 -16.76 -4.97 -7.60
N VAL A 102 -17.48 -4.83 -6.48
CA VAL A 102 -18.89 -5.21 -6.35
C VAL A 102 -19.80 -4.20 -7.07
N PHE A 103 -19.60 -2.92 -6.79
CA PHE A 103 -20.27 -1.81 -7.48
C PHE A 103 -19.49 -1.45 -8.74
N LYS A 104 -19.09 -2.48 -9.52
CA LYS A 104 -18.44 -2.32 -10.82
C LYS A 104 -19.20 -1.22 -11.57
N PRO A 105 -18.58 -0.06 -11.88
CA PRO A 105 -19.27 0.94 -12.66
C PRO A 105 -19.50 0.31 -14.03
N THR A 106 -20.70 -0.21 -14.26
CA THR A 106 -21.22 -0.52 -15.59
C THR A 106 -21.52 0.82 -16.23
N LEU A 107 -20.46 1.52 -16.64
CA LEU A 107 -20.50 2.66 -17.55
C LEU A 107 -19.86 2.21 -18.86
#